data_AF-A0A317WGW9-F1
#
_entry.id   AF-A0A317WGW9-F1
#
_cell.length_a   1.000
_cell.length_b   1.000
_cell.length_c   1.000
_cell.angle_alpha   90.00
_cell.angle_beta   90.00
_cell.angle_gamma   90.00
#
_symmetry.space_group_name_H-M   'P 1'
#
loop_
_entity.id
_entity.type
_entity.pdbx_description
1 polymer ?
#
loop_
_entity_poly.entity_id
_entity_poly.type
_entity_poly.pdbx_seq_one_letter_code
_entity_poly.pdbx_strand_id
1 'polypeptide(L)'
;MTMPGWYDLAKLGRDLDFEESVRTQDEPGILRSREYFNTLIKEQVEQGIKPSRIVLGGFSQGGAMSLFAGVTHPEKLGGVFGLSCYLLLSDRIKNYLPEDWPNKKTPVFMGHGEDDDVVKYDFGTMSAKLLREMGLEDLKFNSYPDLGHSADPAEIEDLEKFLSKAIPPEEGQTSAGL
;
A
#
# COMPACT_ATOMS: atom_id res chain seq x y z
N MET A 1 7.57 -26.74 -2.99
CA MET A 1 7.28 -25.63 -3.93
C MET A 1 7.88 -24.38 -3.34
N THR A 2 8.67 -23.63 -4.09
CA THR A 2 9.09 -22.28 -3.71
C THR A 2 7.95 -21.34 -4.08
N MET A 3 7.35 -20.66 -3.10
CA MET A 3 6.37 -19.61 -3.38
C MET A 3 7.12 -18.30 -3.57
N PRO A 4 6.94 -17.58 -4.69
CA PRO A 4 7.52 -16.25 -4.83
C PRO A 4 6.91 -15.31 -3.78
N GLY A 5 7.75 -14.50 -3.13
CA GLY A 5 7.32 -13.54 -2.11
C GLY A 5 8.24 -12.32 -2.10
N TRP A 6 7.69 -11.17 -1.71
CA TRP A 6 8.41 -9.91 -1.56
C TRP A 6 9.28 -9.90 -0.29
N TYR A 7 8.90 -10.65 0.73
CA TYR A 7 9.66 -10.83 1.97
C TYR A 7 9.19 -12.12 2.65
N ASP A 8 9.96 -12.61 3.62
CA ASP A 8 9.61 -13.83 4.32
C ASP A 8 8.51 -13.57 5.37
N LEU A 9 7.49 -14.43 5.35
CA LEU A 9 6.40 -14.41 6.33
C LEU A 9 6.69 -15.44 7.43
N ALA A 10 6.88 -14.96 8.66
CA ALA A 10 7.08 -15.85 9.80
C ALA A 10 5.80 -16.62 10.16
N LYS A 11 4.64 -15.93 10.14
CA LYS A 11 3.32 -16.48 10.48
C LYS A 11 2.22 -15.71 9.72
N LEU A 12 1.08 -16.38 9.50
CA LEU A 12 -0.18 -15.80 9.02
C LEU A 12 -1.36 -16.54 9.66
N GLY A 13 -2.55 -15.95 9.58
CA GLY A 13 -3.81 -16.59 9.97
C GLY A 13 -4.35 -16.17 11.34
N ARG A 14 -5.46 -16.80 11.72
CA ARG A 14 -6.36 -16.36 12.81
C ARG A 14 -5.68 -16.13 14.16
N ASP A 15 -4.73 -17.00 14.51
CA ASP A 15 -4.07 -17.00 15.82
C ASP A 15 -2.96 -15.93 15.94
N LEU A 16 -2.63 -15.23 14.85
CA LEU A 16 -1.67 -14.14 14.86
C LEU A 16 -2.33 -12.86 15.39
N ASP A 17 -1.72 -12.26 16.41
CA ASP A 17 -2.05 -10.91 16.86
C ASP A 17 -1.21 -9.85 16.11
N PHE A 18 -1.69 -8.61 16.11
CA PHE A 18 -1.07 -7.53 15.34
C PHE A 18 0.34 -7.21 15.85
N GLU A 19 0.58 -7.21 17.16
CA GLU A 19 1.89 -6.87 17.73
C GLU A 19 2.93 -7.96 17.39
N GLU A 20 2.57 -9.23 17.50
CA GLU A 20 3.42 -10.35 17.07
C GLU A 20 3.70 -10.25 15.57
N SER A 21 2.70 -9.91 14.75
CA SER A 21 2.88 -9.73 13.31
C SER A 21 3.94 -8.67 12.99
N VAL A 22 4.02 -7.59 13.79
CA VAL A 22 4.99 -6.49 13.59
C VAL A 22 6.40 -6.87 14.07
N ARG A 23 6.50 -7.55 15.24
CA ARG A 23 7.81 -7.94 15.80
C ARG A 23 8.54 -9.01 14.98
N THR A 24 7.80 -9.83 14.23
CA THR A 24 8.35 -11.02 13.53
C THR A 24 8.62 -10.79 12.04
N GLN A 25 8.50 -9.55 11.56
CA GLN A 25 8.68 -9.23 10.13
C GLN A 25 10.13 -9.36 9.67
N ASP A 26 10.32 -9.90 8.47
CA ASP A 26 11.60 -9.94 7.74
C ASP A 26 11.98 -8.54 7.23
N GLU A 27 12.45 -7.68 8.13
CA GLU A 27 12.90 -6.34 7.79
C GLU A 27 13.95 -6.31 6.66
N PRO A 28 15.00 -7.16 6.66
CA PRO A 28 15.94 -7.20 5.55
C PRO A 28 15.28 -7.49 4.19
N GLY A 29 14.32 -8.43 4.11
CA GLY A 29 13.57 -8.70 2.89
C GLY A 29 12.67 -7.56 2.46
N ILE A 30 11.97 -6.94 3.42
CA ILE A 30 11.12 -5.77 3.17
C ILE A 30 11.95 -4.62 2.60
N LEU A 31 13.11 -4.33 3.18
CA LEU A 31 14.00 -3.26 2.71
C LEU A 31 14.58 -3.57 1.32
N ARG A 32 14.93 -4.83 1.04
CA ARG A 32 15.35 -5.26 -0.31
C ARG A 32 14.24 -5.03 -1.35
N SER A 33 13.01 -5.43 -1.05
CA SER A 33 11.88 -5.25 -1.96
C SER A 33 11.50 -3.78 -2.14
N ARG A 34 11.61 -2.96 -1.08
CA ARG A 34 11.44 -1.50 -1.22
C ARG A 34 12.46 -0.91 -2.19
N GLU A 35 13.73 -1.31 -2.10
CA GLU A 35 14.76 -0.79 -3.00
C GLU A 35 14.53 -1.22 -4.45
N TYR A 36 14.07 -2.46 -4.65
CA TYR A 36 13.64 -2.91 -5.96
C TYR A 36 12.50 -2.06 -6.51
N PHE A 37 11.49 -1.73 -5.70
CA PHE A 37 10.37 -0.86 -6.11
C PHE A 37 10.84 0.55 -6.44
N ASN A 38 11.76 1.11 -5.66
CA ASN A 38 12.38 2.40 -5.96
C ASN A 38 13.12 2.38 -7.30
N THR A 39 13.78 1.27 -7.63
CA THR A 39 14.44 1.11 -8.94
C THR A 39 13.41 1.13 -10.07
N LEU A 40 12.30 0.40 -9.94
CA LEU A 40 11.23 0.41 -10.95
C LEU A 40 10.61 1.80 -11.12
N ILE A 41 10.35 2.52 -10.02
CA ILE A 41 9.82 3.89 -10.06
C ILE A 41 10.80 4.80 -10.79
N LYS A 42 12.09 4.73 -10.43
CA LYS A 42 13.16 5.51 -11.06
C LYS A 42 13.24 5.25 -12.57
N GLU A 43 13.14 3.99 -13.01
CA GLU A 43 13.11 3.65 -14.44
C GLU A 43 11.94 4.28 -15.19
N GLN A 44 10.75 4.38 -14.57
CA GLN A 44 9.61 5.09 -15.16
C GLN A 44 9.84 6.59 -15.23
N VAL A 45 10.48 7.17 -14.20
CA VAL A 45 10.84 8.59 -14.17
C VAL A 45 11.88 8.91 -15.25
N GLU A 46 12.87 8.05 -15.45
CA GLU A 46 13.87 8.18 -16.53
C GLU A 46 13.24 8.10 -17.93
N GLN A 47 12.10 7.43 -18.07
CA GLN A 47 11.28 7.40 -19.29
C GLN A 47 10.37 8.62 -19.46
N GLY A 48 10.43 9.58 -18.52
CA GLY A 48 9.70 10.85 -18.59
C GLY A 48 8.36 10.88 -17.85
N ILE A 49 8.00 9.81 -17.12
CA ILE A 49 6.79 9.80 -16.29
C ILE A 49 7.08 10.58 -15.01
N LYS A 50 6.38 11.69 -14.78
CA LYS A 50 6.51 12.46 -13.53
C LYS A 50 6.18 11.55 -12.32
N PRO A 51 6.90 11.63 -11.18
CA PRO A 51 6.57 10.84 -9.98
C PRO A 51 5.12 11.00 -9.52
N SER A 52 4.57 12.20 -9.65
CA SER A 52 3.16 12.52 -9.35
C SER A 52 2.14 11.85 -10.29
N ARG A 53 2.59 11.12 -11.31
CA ARG A 53 1.79 10.29 -12.23
C ARG A 53 1.97 8.79 -11.99
N ILE A 54 2.72 8.41 -10.95
CA ILE A 54 2.96 7.02 -10.58
C ILE A 54 2.08 6.68 -9.39
N VAL A 55 1.32 5.59 -9.51
CA VAL A 55 0.58 4.98 -8.41
C VAL A 55 1.24 3.64 -8.08
N LEU A 56 1.59 3.43 -6.81
CA LEU A 56 2.10 2.16 -6.34
C LEU A 56 0.99 1.43 -5.57
N GLY A 57 0.67 0.20 -5.96
CA GLY A 57 -0.32 -0.58 -5.22
C GLY A 57 -0.32 -2.06 -5.51
N GLY A 58 -1.03 -2.79 -4.65
CA GLY A 58 -1.15 -4.24 -4.76
C GLY A 58 -2.08 -4.86 -3.72
N PHE A 59 -2.19 -6.18 -3.81
CA PHE A 59 -3.01 -7.03 -2.93
C PHE A 59 -2.13 -7.79 -1.93
N SER A 60 -2.63 -8.00 -0.71
CA SER A 60 -2.00 -8.79 0.34
C SER A 60 -0.55 -8.36 0.59
N GLN A 61 0.43 -9.24 0.41
CA GLN A 61 1.84 -8.91 0.56
C GLN A 61 2.30 -7.76 -0.35
N GLY A 62 1.79 -7.69 -1.58
CA GLY A 62 2.07 -6.59 -2.50
C GLY A 62 1.46 -5.26 -2.05
N GLY A 63 0.28 -5.32 -1.43
CA GLY A 63 -0.36 -4.14 -0.80
C GLY A 63 0.46 -3.64 0.39
N ALA A 64 0.94 -4.55 1.24
CA ALA A 64 1.77 -4.22 2.38
C ALA A 64 3.09 -3.55 1.95
N MET A 65 3.73 -4.09 0.91
CA MET A 65 4.91 -3.47 0.29
C MET A 65 4.60 -2.10 -0.33
N SER A 66 3.44 -1.97 -0.98
CA SER A 66 3.04 -0.70 -1.62
C SER A 66 2.81 0.40 -0.60
N LEU A 67 2.15 0.11 0.52
CA LEU A 67 2.01 1.04 1.64
C LEU A 67 3.38 1.47 2.17
N PHE A 68 4.26 0.51 2.51
CA PHE A 68 5.56 0.82 3.09
C PHE A 68 6.47 1.58 2.12
N ALA A 69 6.64 1.06 0.90
CA ALA A 69 7.52 1.67 -0.09
C ALA A 69 6.98 3.03 -0.55
N GLY A 70 5.68 3.16 -0.79
CA GLY A 70 5.06 4.41 -1.24
C GLY A 70 5.11 5.51 -0.17
N VAL A 71 4.80 5.19 1.09
CA VAL A 71 4.85 6.16 2.19
C VAL A 71 6.28 6.62 2.49
N THR A 72 7.27 5.74 2.32
CA THR A 72 8.70 6.03 2.56
C THR A 72 9.45 6.49 1.31
N HIS A 73 8.78 6.64 0.17
CA HIS A 73 9.42 7.06 -1.08
C HIS A 73 9.90 8.52 -0.99
N PRO A 74 11.11 8.86 -1.49
CA PRO A 74 11.67 10.22 -1.40
C PRO A 74 11.00 11.24 -2.33
N GLU A 75 10.24 10.81 -3.33
CA GLU A 75 9.49 11.70 -4.22
C GLU A 75 7.99 11.62 -3.95
N LYS A 76 7.26 12.71 -4.17
CA LYS A 76 5.80 12.69 -4.02
C LYS A 76 5.17 11.90 -5.16
N LEU A 77 4.56 10.75 -4.83
CA LEU A 77 3.83 9.91 -5.79
C LEU A 77 2.45 10.49 -6.11
N GLY A 78 1.82 9.94 -7.16
CA GLY A 78 0.43 10.25 -7.54
C GLY A 78 -0.58 9.64 -6.59
N GLY A 79 -0.30 8.43 -6.10
CA GLY A 79 -1.12 7.74 -5.11
C GLY A 79 -0.49 6.45 -4.63
N VAL A 80 -1.05 5.89 -3.56
CA VAL A 80 -0.71 4.55 -3.05
C VAL A 80 -2.00 3.79 -2.79
N PHE A 81 -2.06 2.50 -3.09
CA PHE A 81 -3.16 1.67 -2.63
C PHE A 81 -2.72 0.32 -2.07
N GLY A 82 -3.48 -0.22 -1.13
CA GLY A 82 -3.27 -1.55 -0.57
C GLY A 82 -4.59 -2.26 -0.34
N LEU A 83 -4.75 -3.44 -0.92
CA LEU A 83 -5.94 -4.28 -0.76
C LEU A 83 -5.62 -5.47 0.14
N SER A 84 -6.51 -5.76 1.11
CA SER A 84 -6.41 -6.88 2.06
C SER A 84 -5.01 -7.04 2.66
N CYS A 85 -4.47 -5.95 3.20
CA CYS A 85 -3.06 -5.84 3.59
C CYS A 85 -2.86 -5.13 4.94
N TYR A 86 -1.61 -4.88 5.30
CA TYR A 86 -1.21 -4.26 6.56
C TYR A 86 0.04 -3.39 6.37
N LEU A 87 0.28 -2.48 7.31
CA LEU A 87 1.44 -1.59 7.32
C LEU A 87 2.67 -2.35 7.85
N LEU A 88 3.71 -2.41 7.03
CA LEU A 88 4.98 -3.01 7.43
C LEU A 88 5.78 -2.08 8.33
N LEU A 89 6.50 -2.70 9.28
CA LEU A 89 7.45 -2.05 10.19
C LEU A 89 6.81 -0.87 10.94
N SER A 90 5.51 -0.97 11.26
CA SER A 90 4.70 0.16 11.75
C SER A 90 5.22 0.77 13.06
N ASP A 91 5.93 0.00 13.88
CA ASP A 91 6.59 0.44 15.11
C ASP A 91 7.85 1.29 14.87
N ARG A 92 8.46 1.19 13.68
CA ARG A 92 9.72 1.84 13.32
C ARG A 92 9.73 2.52 11.95
N ILE A 93 8.60 2.60 11.28
CA ILE A 93 8.45 3.16 9.93
C ILE A 93 8.94 4.61 9.84
N LYS A 94 8.80 5.38 10.94
CA LYS A 94 9.30 6.76 11.04
C LYS A 94 10.81 6.88 10.78
N ASN A 95 11.59 5.83 11.05
CA ASN A 95 13.03 5.80 10.79
C ASN A 95 13.36 5.77 9.29
N TYR A 96 12.38 5.42 8.46
CA TYR A 96 12.54 5.33 7.01
C TYR A 96 11.85 6.45 6.25
N LEU A 97 11.17 7.37 6.95
CA LEU A 97 10.57 8.52 6.30
C LEU A 97 11.67 9.48 5.83
N PRO A 98 11.59 9.98 4.58
CA PRO A 98 12.46 11.05 4.13
C PRO A 98 12.20 12.34 4.91
N GLU A 99 13.18 13.24 4.90
CA GLU A 99 13.02 14.62 5.40
C GLU A 99 11.84 15.30 4.69
N ASP A 100 11.09 16.15 5.40
CA ASP A 100 9.85 16.81 4.97
C ASP A 100 8.68 15.89 4.56
N TRP A 101 8.87 14.57 4.55
CA TRP A 101 7.89 13.54 4.19
C TRP A 101 7.01 13.91 2.98
N PRO A 102 7.55 13.86 1.73
CA PRO A 102 6.86 14.31 0.52
C PRO A 102 5.52 13.61 0.28
N ASN A 103 5.37 12.38 0.76
CA ASN A 103 4.16 11.57 0.64
C ASN A 103 3.12 11.79 1.74
N LYS A 104 3.34 12.73 2.67
CA LYS A 104 2.37 13.08 3.73
C LYS A 104 0.97 13.44 3.19
N LYS A 105 0.93 14.05 2.00
CA LYS A 105 -0.30 14.46 1.29
C LYS A 105 -0.62 13.60 0.08
N THR A 106 0.10 12.50 -0.14
CA THR A 106 -0.19 11.59 -1.23
C THR A 106 -1.48 10.84 -0.91
N PRO A 107 -2.46 10.78 -1.84
CA PRO A 107 -3.67 10.00 -1.64
C PRO A 107 -3.36 8.53 -1.41
N VAL A 108 -3.93 7.96 -0.35
CA VAL A 108 -3.81 6.55 -0.01
C VAL A 108 -5.19 5.91 0.05
N PHE A 109 -5.35 4.79 -0.66
CA PHE A 109 -6.53 3.95 -0.61
C PHE A 109 -6.21 2.62 0.05
N MET A 110 -7.04 2.22 1.00
CA MET A 110 -7.00 0.89 1.60
C MET A 110 -8.37 0.24 1.46
N GLY A 111 -8.39 -0.96 0.90
CA GLY A 111 -9.57 -1.81 0.81
C GLY A 111 -9.36 -3.08 1.62
N HIS A 112 -10.37 -3.52 2.36
CA HIS A 112 -10.25 -4.73 3.18
C HIS A 112 -11.60 -5.41 3.37
N GLY A 113 -11.63 -6.74 3.21
CA GLY A 113 -12.80 -7.56 3.52
C GLY A 113 -13.00 -7.76 5.02
N GLU A 114 -14.24 -7.65 5.50
CA GLU A 114 -14.56 -7.81 6.93
C GLU A 114 -14.39 -9.25 7.42
N ASP A 115 -14.50 -10.23 6.51
CA ASP A 115 -14.40 -11.67 6.78
C ASP A 115 -13.00 -12.24 6.43
N ASP A 116 -11.99 -11.38 6.27
CA ASP A 116 -10.62 -11.80 5.96
C ASP A 116 -9.94 -12.47 7.16
N ASP A 117 -9.84 -13.80 7.11
CA ASP A 117 -9.18 -14.64 8.12
C ASP A 117 -7.67 -14.84 7.90
N VAL A 118 -7.13 -14.42 6.74
CA VAL A 118 -5.72 -14.60 6.36
C VAL A 118 -4.92 -13.38 6.80
N VAL A 119 -5.36 -12.21 6.36
CA VAL A 119 -4.91 -10.91 6.85
C VAL A 119 -6.10 -10.29 7.57
N LYS A 120 -6.16 -10.50 8.88
CA LYS A 120 -7.29 -10.07 9.72
C LYS A 120 -7.68 -8.63 9.42
N TYR A 121 -8.97 -8.36 9.25
CA TYR A 121 -9.51 -7.02 9.02
C TYR A 121 -8.96 -5.98 10.03
N ASP A 122 -8.80 -6.40 11.29
CA ASP A 122 -8.17 -5.60 12.35
C ASP A 122 -6.76 -5.10 11.99
N PHE A 123 -5.99 -5.87 11.22
CA PHE A 123 -4.64 -5.46 10.80
C PHE A 123 -4.73 -4.30 9.80
N GLY A 124 -5.69 -4.34 8.87
CA GLY A 124 -5.97 -3.25 7.95
C GLY A 124 -6.43 -1.99 8.69
N THR A 125 -7.36 -2.12 9.63
CA THR A 125 -7.86 -0.97 10.40
C THR A 125 -6.78 -0.37 11.30
N MET A 126 -5.93 -1.18 11.95
CA MET A 126 -4.80 -0.68 12.74
C MET A 126 -3.75 0.00 11.88
N SER A 127 -3.49 -0.54 10.70
CA SER A 127 -2.58 0.07 9.73
C SER A 127 -3.08 1.46 9.30
N ALA A 128 -4.36 1.60 8.96
CA ALA A 128 -4.96 2.88 8.61
C ALA A 128 -4.93 3.88 9.78
N LYS A 129 -5.18 3.41 11.01
CA LYS A 129 -5.07 4.22 12.23
C LYS A 129 -3.64 4.74 12.42
N LEU A 130 -2.65 3.87 12.37
CA LEU A 130 -1.24 4.22 12.56
C LEU A 130 -0.74 5.20 11.49
N LEU A 131 -1.14 5.02 10.23
CA LEU A 131 -0.82 5.97 9.15
C LEU A 131 -1.39 7.37 9.42
N ARG A 132 -2.63 7.45 9.91
CA ARG A 132 -3.24 8.74 10.31
C ARG A 132 -2.52 9.35 11.52
N GLU A 133 -2.17 8.55 12.52
CA GLU A 133 -1.42 9.00 13.70
C GLU A 133 0.01 9.46 13.37
N MET A 134 0.62 8.90 12.32
CA MET A 134 1.89 9.41 11.79
C MET A 134 1.75 10.79 11.16
N GLY A 135 0.53 11.17 10.74
CA GLY A 135 0.22 12.46 10.13
C GLY A 135 -0.11 12.40 8.64
N LEU A 136 -0.38 11.22 8.08
CA LEU A 136 -0.82 11.09 6.69
C LEU A 136 -2.19 11.74 6.51
N GLU A 137 -2.31 12.66 5.54
CA GLU A 137 -3.45 13.58 5.45
C GLU A 137 -4.61 13.07 4.57
N ASP A 138 -4.34 12.32 3.50
CA ASP A 138 -5.36 11.82 2.56
C ASP A 138 -5.36 10.27 2.56
N LEU A 139 -6.03 9.66 3.53
CA LEU A 139 -6.22 8.20 3.60
C LEU A 139 -7.70 7.82 3.67
N LYS A 140 -8.15 7.09 2.64
CA LYS A 140 -9.45 6.42 2.61
C LYS A 140 -9.27 4.95 2.95
N PHE A 141 -10.04 4.46 3.92
CA PHE A 141 -10.12 3.04 4.26
C PHE A 141 -11.56 2.60 4.01
N ASN A 142 -11.74 1.63 3.13
CA ASN A 142 -13.02 1.03 2.77
C ASN A 142 -13.09 -0.40 3.29
N SER A 143 -14.26 -0.74 3.81
CA SER A 143 -14.58 -2.07 4.33
C SER A 143 -15.61 -2.73 3.42
N TYR A 144 -15.43 -4.01 3.14
CA TYR A 144 -16.32 -4.79 2.28
C TYR A 144 -16.92 -5.95 3.09
N PRO A 145 -18.21 -5.88 3.44
CA PRO A 145 -18.91 -6.96 4.12
C PRO A 145 -18.92 -8.24 3.29
N ASP A 146 -18.95 -9.40 3.95
CA ASP A 146 -18.97 -10.74 3.32
C ASP A 146 -17.77 -11.06 2.40
N LEU A 147 -16.74 -10.20 2.37
CA LEU A 147 -15.51 -10.40 1.62
C LEU A 147 -14.43 -10.98 2.53
N GLY A 148 -13.88 -12.14 2.14
CA GLY A 148 -12.72 -12.76 2.79
C GLY A 148 -11.39 -12.23 2.22
N HIS A 149 -10.36 -13.09 2.19
CA HIS A 149 -9.07 -12.77 1.55
C HIS A 149 -9.12 -12.84 0.02
N SER A 150 -9.89 -11.94 -0.59
CA SER A 150 -10.05 -11.83 -2.04
C SER A 150 -10.31 -10.38 -2.44
N ALA A 151 -10.63 -10.17 -3.72
CA ALA A 151 -11.10 -8.90 -4.24
C ALA A 151 -12.51 -9.10 -4.83
N ASP A 152 -13.38 -8.11 -4.66
CA ASP A 152 -14.73 -8.11 -5.19
C ASP A 152 -14.96 -6.95 -6.18
N PRO A 153 -16.01 -7.00 -7.02
CA PRO A 153 -16.27 -5.94 -7.99
C PRO A 153 -16.44 -4.55 -7.37
N ALA A 154 -17.07 -4.45 -6.18
CA ALA A 154 -17.28 -3.17 -5.52
C ALA A 154 -15.96 -2.53 -5.08
N GLU A 155 -15.01 -3.33 -4.57
CA GLU A 155 -13.66 -2.88 -4.25
C GLU A 155 -12.92 -2.35 -5.47
N ILE A 156 -13.03 -3.06 -6.60
CA ILE A 156 -12.38 -2.64 -7.85
C ILE A 156 -12.99 -1.35 -8.40
N GLU A 157 -14.31 -1.17 -8.35
CA GLU A 157 -14.97 0.09 -8.75
C GLU A 157 -14.50 1.28 -7.90
N ASP A 158 -14.37 1.08 -6.59
CA ASP A 158 -13.90 2.13 -5.69
C ASP A 158 -12.41 2.44 -5.88
N LEU A 159 -11.60 1.42 -6.21
CA LEU A 159 -10.21 1.61 -6.61
C LEU A 159 -10.11 2.39 -7.93
N GLU A 160 -10.94 2.10 -8.94
CA GLU A 160 -10.97 2.84 -10.20
C GLU A 160 -11.27 4.33 -9.99
N LYS A 161 -12.26 4.64 -9.15
CA LYS A 161 -12.58 6.03 -8.75
C LYS A 161 -11.38 6.69 -8.06
N PHE A 162 -10.68 5.96 -7.19
CA PHE A 162 -9.47 6.45 -6.54
C PHE A 162 -8.37 6.76 -7.56
N LEU A 163 -8.09 5.84 -8.50
CA LEU A 163 -7.06 6.03 -9.52
C LEU A 163 -7.37 7.25 -10.40
N SER A 164 -8.63 7.41 -10.80
CA SER A 164 -9.09 8.56 -11.58
C SER A 164 -8.87 9.90 -10.86
N LYS A 165 -9.00 9.92 -9.52
CA LYS A 165 -8.70 11.10 -8.69
C LYS A 165 -7.18 11.30 -8.51
N ALA A 166 -6.44 10.22 -8.30
CA ALA A 166 -5.00 10.26 -8.01
C ALA A 166 -4.19 10.72 -9.22
N ILE A 167 -4.56 10.27 -10.42
CA ILE A 167 -3.88 10.56 -11.68
C ILE A 167 -4.87 10.99 -12.78
N PRO A 168 -5.53 12.17 -12.64
CA PRO A 168 -6.52 12.64 -13.61
C PRO A 168 -5.92 12.81 -15.01
N PRO A 169 -6.70 12.73 -16.10
CA PRO A 169 -6.15 12.92 -17.45
C PRO A 169 -5.41 14.27 -17.58
N GLU A 170 -4.26 14.27 -18.24
CA GLU A 170 -3.57 15.53 -18.58
C GLU A 170 -4.40 16.27 -19.65
N GLU A 171 -4.47 17.61 -19.55
CA GLU A 171 -5.30 18.43 -20.45
C GLU A 171 -5.06 18.07 -21.93
N GLY A 172 -6.14 17.70 -22.65
CA GLY A 172 -6.08 17.34 -24.07
C GLY A 172 -6.00 15.84 -24.38
N GLN A 173 -5.91 14.96 -23.36
CA GLN A 173 -6.06 13.52 -23.53
C GLN A 173 -7.38 13.06 -22.88
N THR A 174 -8.33 12.60 -23.69
CA THR A 174 -9.49 11.86 -23.19
C THR A 174 -9.02 10.57 -22.55
N SER A 175 -9.57 10.22 -21.38
CA SER A 175 -9.30 8.93 -20.72
C SER A 175 -9.45 7.82 -21.75
N ALA A 176 -8.38 7.05 -22.00
CA ALA A 176 -8.51 5.81 -22.73
C ALA A 176 -9.48 4.95 -21.92
N GLY A 177 -10.72 4.88 -22.41
CA GLY A 177 -11.76 4.09 -21.78
C GLY A 177 -11.26 2.66 -21.63
N LEU A 178 -11.37 2.14 -20.42
CA LEU A 178 -11.45 0.70 -20.22
C LEU A 178 -12.80 0.22 -20.75
#